data_AF-A0A2V6A1U3-F1
#
_entry.id   AF-A0A2V6A1U3-F1
#
_cell.length_a   1.000
_cell.length_b   1.000
_cell.length_c   1.000
_cell.angle_alpha   90.00
_cell.angle_beta   90.00
_cell.angle_gamma   90.00
#
_symmetry.space_group_name_H-M   'P 1'
#
loop_
_entity.id
_entity.type
_entity.pdbx_description
1 polymer ?
#
loop_
_entity_poly.entity_id
_entity_poly.type
_entity_poly.pdbx_seq_one_letter_code
_entity_poly.pdbx_strand_id
1 'polypeptide(L)'
;LNDPKIKEYEVALDPLNAEPTNPVMDRPHFFPLPVTDKIATIEKEDVERATMFLPTHSAYFASYFTITGLHGMHVLGGVLVFIYMWLPVSKKLYQRNPEHLANRVEVSGLFWHFVDLIWIFVFPLFYLL
;
A
#
# COMPACT_ATOMS: atom_id res chain seq x y z
N LEU A 1 1.89 -22.16 3.28
CA LEU A 1 2.85 -21.99 4.39
C LEU A 1 2.35 -22.54 5.74
N ASN A 2 1.12 -22.24 6.18
CA ASN A 2 0.61 -22.64 7.51
C ASN A 2 -0.03 -24.04 7.59
N ASP A 3 -0.01 -24.82 6.52
CA ASP A 3 -0.45 -26.22 6.59
C ASP A 3 0.68 -27.07 7.20
N PRO A 4 0.44 -27.78 8.31
CA PRO A 4 1.43 -28.64 8.94
C PRO A 4 1.76 -29.90 8.13
N LYS A 5 0.98 -30.25 7.10
CA LYS A 5 1.20 -31.47 6.29
C LYS A 5 2.11 -31.29 5.09
N ILE A 6 2.41 -30.06 4.68
CA ILE A 6 3.22 -29.77 3.48
C ILE A 6 4.69 -29.61 3.92
N LYS A 7 5.56 -30.48 3.41
CA LYS A 7 7.00 -30.51 3.72
C LYS A 7 7.86 -29.80 2.66
N GLU A 8 7.44 -29.88 1.41
CA GLU A 8 8.18 -29.36 0.26
C GLU A 8 7.28 -28.45 -0.58
N TYR A 9 7.87 -27.43 -1.21
CA TYR A 9 7.21 -26.58 -2.19
C TYR A 9 7.88 -26.76 -3.55
N GLU A 10 7.08 -27.08 -4.56
CA GLU A 10 7.49 -27.07 -5.96
C GLU A 10 7.31 -25.67 -6.53
N VAL A 11 8.41 -25.04 -6.93
CA VAL A 11 8.41 -23.70 -7.54
C VAL A 11 9.00 -23.83 -8.93
N ALA A 12 8.28 -23.33 -9.93
CA ALA A 12 8.82 -23.21 -11.29
C ALA A 12 10.05 -22.30 -11.26
N LEU A 13 11.19 -22.80 -11.74
CA LEU A 13 12.41 -22.00 -11.79
C LEU A 13 12.29 -20.95 -12.88
N ASP A 14 12.91 -19.79 -12.65
CA ASP A 14 13.14 -18.85 -13.75
C ASP A 14 14.16 -19.47 -14.72
N PRO A 15 13.99 -19.33 -16.04
CA PRO A 15 14.87 -19.94 -17.04
C PRO A 15 16.37 -19.63 -16.86
N LEU A 16 16.69 -18.45 -16.31
CA LEU A 16 18.06 -18.04 -15.96
C LEU A 16 18.67 -18.94 -14.86
N ASN A 17 17.87 -19.31 -13.86
CA ASN A 17 18.31 -20.18 -12.77
C ASN A 17 18.28 -21.66 -13.18
N ALA A 18 17.45 -22.02 -14.16
CA ALA A 18 17.33 -23.38 -14.69
C ALA A 18 18.51 -23.79 -15.58
N GLU A 19 19.10 -22.85 -16.33
CA GLU A 19 20.22 -23.07 -17.27
C GLU A 19 21.20 -21.87 -17.32
N PRO A 20 22.06 -21.68 -16.31
CA PRO A 20 22.91 -20.49 -16.20
C PRO A 20 23.99 -20.39 -17.30
N THR A 21 24.33 -21.49 -17.96
CA THR A 21 25.36 -21.52 -19.03
C THR A 21 24.78 -21.41 -20.43
N ASN A 22 23.45 -21.27 -20.58
CA ASN A 22 22.82 -21.22 -21.88
C ASN A 22 22.94 -19.80 -22.48
N PRO A 23 23.62 -19.61 -23.63
CA PRO A 23 23.85 -18.29 -24.21
C PRO A 23 22.57 -17.59 -24.70
N VAL A 24 21.45 -18.32 -24.87
CA VAL A 24 20.13 -17.73 -25.15
C VAL A 24 19.61 -16.92 -23.95
N MET A 25 20.14 -17.18 -22.76
CA MET A 25 19.75 -16.53 -21.51
C MET A 25 20.53 -15.24 -21.25
N ASP A 26 21.67 -15.04 -21.90
CA ASP A 26 22.47 -13.81 -21.85
C ASP A 26 21.88 -12.74 -22.79
N ARG A 27 20.78 -12.13 -22.35
CA ARG A 27 20.06 -11.10 -23.12
C ARG A 27 19.46 -10.04 -22.22
N PRO A 28 19.11 -8.86 -22.78
CA PRO A 28 18.53 -7.80 -21.98
C PRO A 28 17.22 -8.21 -21.29
N HIS A 29 17.07 -7.82 -20.02
CA HIS A 29 15.95 -8.21 -19.15
C HIS A 29 14.55 -7.77 -19.64
N PHE A 30 14.47 -6.93 -20.67
CA PHE A 30 13.20 -6.44 -21.23
C PHE A 30 12.59 -7.39 -22.25
N PHE A 31 13.32 -8.41 -22.72
CA PHE A 31 12.79 -9.43 -23.62
C PHE A 31 12.15 -10.60 -22.83
N PRO A 32 10.98 -11.11 -23.25
CA PRO A 32 10.31 -12.21 -22.56
C PRO A 32 11.14 -13.49 -22.55
N LEU A 33 11.15 -14.19 -21.42
CA LEU A 33 11.87 -15.46 -21.25
C LEU A 33 11.06 -16.65 -21.80
N PRO A 34 11.67 -17.67 -22.45
CA PRO A 34 10.95 -18.90 -22.80
C PRO A 34 10.55 -19.59 -21.52
N VAL A 35 9.36 -20.18 -21.48
CA VAL A 35 8.91 -20.94 -20.31
C VAL A 35 9.86 -22.12 -20.11
N THR A 36 10.26 -22.39 -18.86
CA THR A 36 11.06 -23.56 -18.50
C THR A 36 10.19 -24.56 -17.72
N ASP A 37 10.35 -25.84 -18.04
CA ASP A 37 9.65 -26.93 -17.35
C ASP A 37 10.42 -27.42 -16.11
N LYS A 38 11.55 -26.78 -15.76
CA LYS A 38 12.36 -27.16 -14.60
C LYS A 38 11.72 -26.62 -13.32
N ILE A 39 11.47 -27.52 -12.39
CA ILE A 39 10.88 -27.24 -11.08
C ILE A 39 11.97 -27.37 -10.03
N ALA A 40 12.07 -26.39 -9.12
CA ALA A 40 12.87 -26.50 -7.91
C ALA A 40 12.00 -26.98 -6.76
N THR A 41 12.48 -28.00 -6.07
CA THR A 41 11.91 -28.47 -4.81
C THR A 41 12.62 -27.72 -3.69
N ILE A 42 11.89 -26.84 -2.99
CA ILE A 42 12.42 -26.06 -1.86
C ILE A 42 11.85 -26.65 -0.57
N GLU A 43 12.73 -27.01 0.36
CA GLU A 43 12.35 -27.47 1.71
C GLU A 43 11.70 -26.34 2.50
N LYS A 44 10.64 -26.64 3.27
CA LYS A 44 9.89 -25.63 4.04
C LYS A 44 10.77 -24.84 5.03
N GLU A 45 11.84 -25.45 5.52
CA GLU A 45 12.79 -24.85 6.46
C GLU A 45 13.60 -23.71 5.85
N ASP A 46 13.83 -23.73 4.53
CA ASP A 46 14.60 -22.71 3.81
C ASP A 46 13.74 -21.51 3.37
N VAL A 47 12.41 -21.60 3.54
CA VAL A 47 11.47 -20.53 3.17
C VAL A 47 11.25 -19.58 4.35
N GLU A 48 12.07 -18.54 4.45
CA GLU A 48 12.01 -17.58 5.57
C GLU A 48 10.73 -16.71 5.53
N ARG A 49 10.28 -16.27 4.34
CA ARG A 49 9.06 -15.45 4.15
C ARG A 49 8.46 -15.67 2.76
N ALA A 50 7.15 -15.97 2.68
CA ALA A 50 6.37 -15.82 1.44
C ALA A 50 5.22 -14.83 1.67
N THR A 51 5.57 -13.59 1.94
CA THR A 51 4.59 -12.50 2.09
C THR A 51 4.60 -11.68 0.82
N MET A 52 3.66 -11.93 -0.09
CA MET A 52 3.64 -11.28 -1.41
C MET A 52 3.31 -9.78 -1.38
N PHE A 53 2.87 -9.25 -0.23
CA PHE A 53 2.27 -7.91 -0.09
C PHE A 53 3.13 -6.88 0.64
N LEU A 54 4.43 -7.12 0.87
CA LEU A 54 5.31 -6.08 1.43
C LEU A 54 5.72 -5.05 0.37
N PRO A 55 5.93 -3.77 0.75
CA PRO A 55 6.41 -2.72 -0.16
C PRO A 55 7.79 -3.03 -0.77
N THR A 56 8.55 -3.96 -0.20
CA THR A 56 9.85 -4.41 -0.72
C THR A 56 9.75 -5.28 -1.97
N HIS A 57 8.58 -5.86 -2.27
CA HIS A 57 8.45 -6.82 -3.37
C HIS A 57 8.21 -6.19 -4.75
N SER A 58 7.66 -4.97 -4.81
CA SER A 58 7.51 -4.26 -6.08
C SER A 58 7.37 -2.75 -5.89
N ALA A 59 7.79 -1.99 -6.92
CA ALA A 59 7.62 -0.54 -6.95
C ALA A 59 6.13 -0.13 -6.89
N TYR A 60 5.22 -0.97 -7.38
CA TYR A 60 3.78 -0.76 -7.29
C TYR A 60 3.28 -0.84 -5.84
N PHE A 61 3.65 -1.87 -5.08
CA PHE A 61 3.26 -1.97 -3.67
C PHE A 61 3.92 -0.87 -2.83
N ALA A 62 5.17 -0.51 -3.11
CA ALA A 62 5.85 0.60 -2.44
C ALA A 62 5.10 1.93 -2.61
N SER A 63 4.71 2.28 -3.84
CA SER A 63 3.99 3.53 -4.13
C SER A 63 2.57 3.51 -3.56
N TYR A 64 1.86 2.37 -3.66
CA TYR A 64 0.55 2.16 -3.07
C TYR A 64 0.55 2.43 -1.56
N PHE A 65 1.40 1.74 -0.80
CA PHE A 65 1.46 1.92 0.66
C PHE A 65 1.89 3.33 1.06
N THR A 66 2.79 3.96 0.30
CA THR A 66 3.25 5.32 0.59
C THR A 66 2.13 6.34 0.38
N ILE A 67 1.44 6.30 -0.76
CA ILE A 67 0.40 7.27 -1.11
C ILE A 67 -0.85 7.06 -0.25
N THR A 68 -1.34 5.82 -0.16
CA THR A 68 -2.52 5.49 0.65
C THR A 68 -2.23 5.70 2.15
N GLY A 69 -1.03 5.36 2.61
CA GLY A 69 -0.62 5.61 4.00
C GLY A 69 -0.54 7.09 4.35
N LEU A 70 0.07 7.91 3.48
CA LEU A 70 0.11 9.36 3.64
C LEU A 70 -1.31 9.96 3.65
N HIS A 71 -2.18 9.52 2.75
CA HIS A 71 -3.57 9.96 2.72
C HIS A 71 -4.33 9.58 4.00
N GLY A 72 -4.21 8.33 4.44
CA GLY A 72 -4.81 7.85 5.70
C GLY A 72 -4.36 8.67 6.91
N MET A 73 -3.10 9.10 6.96
CA MET A 73 -2.59 10.01 7.98
C MET A 73 -3.30 11.38 7.96
N HIS A 74 -3.57 11.93 6.78
CA HIS A 74 -4.30 13.20 6.64
C HIS A 74 -5.76 13.06 7.07
N VAL A 75 -6.42 11.96 6.70
CA VAL A 75 -7.79 11.63 7.15
C VAL A 75 -7.83 11.55 8.67
N LEU A 76 -6.88 10.84 9.29
CA LEU A 76 -6.78 10.74 10.75
C LEU A 76 -6.63 12.12 11.39
N GLY A 77 -5.78 12.99 10.82
CA GLY A 77 -5.62 14.38 11.26
C GLY A 77 -6.93 15.17 11.18
N GLY A 78 -7.68 15.05 10.08
CA GLY A 78 -8.99 15.70 9.93
C GLY A 78 -10.02 15.19 10.95
N VAL A 79 -10.06 13.88 11.20
CA VAL A 79 -10.95 13.29 12.21
C VAL A 79 -10.63 13.82 13.60
N LEU A 80 -9.34 13.95 13.95
CA LEU A 80 -8.93 14.54 15.23
C LEU A 80 -9.39 16.00 15.37
N VAL A 81 -9.32 16.80 14.30
CA VAL A 81 -9.82 18.18 14.29
C VAL A 81 -11.34 18.22 14.48
N PHE A 82 -12.09 17.33 13.82
CA PHE A 82 -13.53 17.24 14.03
C PHE A 82 -13.92 16.78 15.43
N ILE A 83 -13.20 15.80 16.00
CA ILE A 83 -13.39 15.39 17.40
C ILE A 83 -13.13 16.58 18.33
N TYR A 84 -12.05 17.33 18.11
CA TYR A 84 -11.75 18.53 18.89
C TYR A 84 -12.87 19.58 18.83
N MET A 85 -13.47 19.78 17.66
CA MET A 85 -14.62 20.66 17.50
C MET A 85 -15.90 20.16 18.16
N TRP A 86 -16.10 18.84 18.24
CA TRP A 86 -17.25 18.22 18.89
C TRP A 86 -17.18 18.30 20.42
N LEU A 87 -15.99 18.43 20.99
CA LEU A 87 -15.79 18.48 22.44
C LEU A 87 -16.43 19.73 23.08
N PRO A 88 -16.87 19.65 24.36
CA PRO A 88 -17.54 20.75 25.06
C PRO A 88 -16.67 22.00 25.25
N VAL A 89 -15.35 21.89 25.09
CA VAL A 89 -14.40 23.02 25.02
C VAL A 89 -14.77 23.98 23.88
N SER A 90 -15.15 23.43 22.73
CA SER A 90 -15.58 24.19 21.55
C SER A 90 -16.89 24.95 21.82
N LYS A 91 -17.81 24.33 22.58
CA LYS A 91 -19.10 24.95 22.98
C LYS A 91 -18.93 26.14 23.93
N LYS A 92 -17.96 26.06 24.86
CA LYS A 92 -17.57 27.21 25.71
C LYS A 92 -16.91 28.33 24.90
N LEU A 93 -16.13 27.98 23.87
CA LEU A 93 -15.50 28.95 22.98
C LEU A 93 -16.54 29.66 22.10
N TYR A 94 -17.56 28.94 21.63
CA TYR A 94 -18.71 29.51 20.89
C TYR A 94 -19.44 30.60 21.69
N GLN A 95 -19.67 30.35 22.98
CA GLN A 95 -20.32 31.32 23.87
C GLN A 95 -19.48 32.58 24.13
N ARG A 96 -18.14 32.50 23.97
CA ARG A 96 -17.25 33.65 24.13
C ARG A 96 -17.03 34.42 22.82
N ASN A 97 -16.86 33.72 21.70
CA ASN A 97 -16.60 34.31 20.38
C ASN A 97 -17.17 33.39 19.28
N PRO A 98 -18.42 33.61 18.84
CA PRO A 98 -19.08 32.74 17.86
C PRO A 98 -18.43 32.83 16.48
N GLU A 99 -17.93 34.01 16.07
CA GLU A 99 -17.28 34.23 14.78
C GLU A 99 -15.99 33.42 14.62
N HIS A 100 -15.22 33.29 15.71
CA HIS A 100 -13.96 32.55 15.71
C HIS A 100 -14.17 31.05 15.53
N LEU A 101 -15.27 30.51 16.05
CA LEU A 101 -15.61 29.11 15.84
C LEU A 101 -16.12 28.87 14.41
N ALA A 102 -16.93 29.78 13.87
CA ALA A 102 -17.44 29.71 12.51
C ALA A 102 -16.29 29.65 11.48
N ASN A 103 -15.31 30.55 11.60
CA ASN A 103 -14.13 30.57 10.73
C ASN A 103 -13.32 29.26 10.83
N ARG A 104 -13.12 28.73 12.06
CA ARG A 104 -12.43 27.44 12.24
C ARG A 104 -13.15 26.29 11.55
N VAL A 105 -14.48 26.23 11.66
CA VAL A 105 -15.31 25.19 11.04
C VAL A 105 -15.25 25.28 9.52
N GLU A 106 -15.31 26.49 8.96
CA GLU A 106 -15.18 26.72 7.52
C GLU A 106 -13.82 26.24 6.99
N VAL A 107 -12.72 26.62 7.64
CA VAL A 107 -11.37 26.17 7.28
C VAL A 107 -11.22 24.65 7.42
N SER A 108 -11.80 24.05 8.47
CA SER A 108 -11.76 22.60 8.69
C SER A 108 -12.59 21.83 7.66
N GLY A 109 -13.74 22.38 7.26
CA GLY A 109 -14.56 21.85 6.18
C GLY A 109 -13.82 21.92 4.83
N LEU A 110 -13.14 23.03 4.55
CA LEU A 110 -12.33 23.19 3.34
C LEU A 110 -11.16 22.19 3.31
N PHE A 111 -10.48 21.96 4.44
CA PHE A 111 -9.47 20.92 4.58
C PHE A 111 -10.05 19.52 4.32
N TRP A 112 -11.22 19.21 4.87
CA TRP A 112 -11.86 17.91 4.68
C TRP A 112 -12.24 17.67 3.21
N HIS A 113 -12.79 18.67 2.55
CA HIS A 113 -13.08 18.61 1.11
C HIS A 113 -11.81 18.43 0.27
N PHE A 114 -10.71 19.08 0.62
CA PHE A 114 -9.43 18.87 -0.05
C PHE A 114 -8.94 17.42 0.06
N VAL A 115 -9.04 16.81 1.25
CA VAL A 115 -8.69 15.41 1.46
C VAL A 115 -9.57 14.50 0.61
N ASP A 116 -10.89 14.71 0.61
CA ASP A 116 -11.84 13.93 -0.19
C ASP A 116 -11.57 14.04 -1.71
N LEU A 117 -11.24 15.25 -2.19
CA LEU A 117 -10.86 15.48 -3.59
C LEU A 117 -9.60 14.71 -4.00
N ILE A 118 -8.61 14.54 -3.12
CA ILE A 118 -7.45 13.69 -3.47
C ILE A 118 -7.85 12.22 -3.49
N TRP A 119 -8.74 11.79 -2.58
CA TRP A 119 -9.16 10.39 -2.50
C TRP A 119 -9.89 9.92 -3.75
N ILE A 120 -10.76 10.76 -4.33
CA ILE A 120 -11.49 10.43 -5.57
C ILE A 120 -10.54 10.23 -6.77
N PHE A 121 -9.32 10.77 -6.76
CA PHE A 121 -8.31 10.48 -7.80
C PHE A 121 -7.43 9.27 -7.46
N VAL A 122 -7.04 9.13 -6.19
CA VAL A 122 -6.18 8.01 -5.74
C VAL A 122 -6.93 6.68 -5.82
N PHE A 123 -8.22 6.65 -5.52
CA PHE A 123 -9.02 5.43 -5.53
C PHE A 123 -9.09 4.77 -6.92
N PRO A 124 -9.50 5.46 -8.01
CA PRO A 124 -9.45 4.88 -9.35
C PRO A 124 -8.07 4.45 -9.80
N LEU A 125 -7.03 5.23 -9.47
CA LEU A 125 -5.67 4.98 -9.93
C LEU A 125 -5.06 3.68 -9.40
N PHE A 126 -5.45 3.26 -8.19
CA PHE A 126 -4.96 2.01 -7.59
C PHE A 126 -5.97 0.87 -7.58
N TYR A 127 -7.28 1.17 -7.58
CA TYR A 127 -8.32 0.14 -7.45
C TYR A 127 -9.08 -0.15 -8.75
N LEU A 128 -9.06 0.74 -9.75
CA LEU A 128 -9.77 0.54 -11.04
C LEU A 128 -8.85 0.34 -12.24
N LEU A 129 -7.58 0.78 -12.17
CA LEU A 129 -6.55 0.61 -13.19
C LEU A 129 -5.58 -0.53 -12.81
#